data_AF-A0A537ZBP8-F1
#
_entry.id   AF-A0A537ZBP8-F1
#
_cell.length_a   1.000
_cell.length_b   1.000
_cell.length_c   1.000
_cell.angle_alpha   90.00
_cell.angle_beta   90.00
_cell.angle_gamma   90.00
#
_symmetry.space_group_name_H-M   'P 1'
#
loop_
_entity.id
_entity.type
_entity.pdbx_description
1 polymer ?
#
loop_
_entity_poly.entity_id
_entity_poly.type
_entity_poly.pdbx_seq_one_letter_code
_entity_poly.pdbx_strand_id
1 'polypeptide(L)'
;MYRLRARSDRELIREVEPGTVYVDRESGEEFDVVGKVLPLAPSPSSLPWAVENLRLCGCSLEQLAPKDVNDCPHCGRRLPAIEAG
;
A
#
# COMPACT_ATOMS: atom_id res chain seq x y z
N MET A 1 -4.51 -4.35 1.87
CA MET A 1 -5.24 -3.96 0.65
C MET A 1 -4.67 -4.70 -0.56
N TYR A 2 -5.50 -4.99 -1.55
CA TYR A 2 -5.14 -5.69 -2.78
C TYR A 2 -5.74 -4.96 -3.98
N ARG A 3 -5.03 -4.96 -5.11
CA ARG A 3 -5.53 -4.51 -6.40
C ARG A 3 -6.18 -5.69 -7.10
N LEU A 4 -7.44 -5.51 -7.49
CA LEU A 4 -8.22 -6.48 -8.23
C LEU A 4 -8.47 -5.94 -9.64
N ARG A 5 -8.48 -6.82 -10.65
CA ARG A 5 -8.72 -6.47 -12.06
C ARG A 5 -9.65 -7.47 -12.74
N ALA A 6 -10.67 -6.97 -13.43
CA ALA A 6 -11.54 -7.78 -14.28
C ALA A 6 -10.97 -7.90 -15.70
N ARG A 7 -11.49 -8.83 -16.49
CA ARG A 7 -11.07 -9.03 -17.89
C ARG A 7 -11.36 -7.83 -18.79
N SER A 8 -12.35 -7.02 -18.42
CA SER A 8 -12.68 -5.73 -19.06
C SER A 8 -11.75 -4.57 -18.66
N ASP A 9 -10.67 -4.84 -17.93
CA ASP A 9 -9.73 -3.85 -17.40
C ASP A 9 -10.29 -2.88 -16.35
N ARG A 10 -11.47 -3.16 -15.79
CA ARG A 10 -11.94 -2.51 -14.55
C ARG A 10 -11.03 -2.90 -13.38
N GLU A 11 -10.64 -1.91 -12.57
CA GLU A 11 -9.79 -2.12 -11.39
C GLU A 11 -10.42 -1.53 -10.12
N LEU A 12 -10.12 -2.16 -8.98
CA LEU A 12 -10.47 -1.65 -7.65
C LEU A 12 -9.42 -2.05 -6.61
N ILE A 13 -9.37 -1.30 -5.51
CA ILE A 13 -8.50 -1.60 -4.36
C ILE A 13 -9.36 -1.91 -3.15
N ARG A 14 -9.18 -3.09 -2.54
CA ARG A 14 -9.93 -3.50 -1.34
C ARG A 14 -9.20 -4.53 -0.50
N GLU A 15 -9.71 -4.80 0.69
CA GLU A 15 -9.38 -6.01 1.43
C GLU A 15 -10.04 -7.24 0.77
N VAL A 16 -9.31 -8.36 0.80
CA VAL A 16 -9.74 -9.63 0.23
C VAL A 16 -9.76 -10.69 1.32
N GLU A 17 -10.79 -11.50 1.29
CA GLU A 17 -10.95 -12.68 2.13
C GLU A 17 -10.42 -13.92 1.36
N PRO A 18 -9.66 -14.80 2.00
CA PRO A 18 -9.17 -16.02 1.37
C PRO A 18 -10.33 -16.89 0.86
N GLY A 19 -10.29 -17.27 -0.42
CA GLY A 19 -11.29 -18.14 -1.05
C GLY A 19 -12.57 -17.43 -1.52
N THR A 20 -12.69 -16.12 -1.34
CA THR A 20 -13.84 -15.34 -1.82
C THR A 20 -13.65 -14.93 -3.28
N VAL A 21 -14.64 -15.23 -4.13
CA VAL A 21 -14.72 -14.74 -5.52
C VAL A 21 -15.39 -13.37 -5.52
N TYR A 22 -14.71 -12.38 -6.10
CA TYR A 22 -15.23 -11.02 -6.24
C TYR A 22 -15.77 -10.81 -7.65
N VAL A 23 -16.97 -10.25 -7.75
CA VAL A 23 -17.64 -9.99 -9.03
C VAL A 23 -18.03 -8.53 -9.18
N ASP A 24 -17.95 -8.02 -10.41
CA ASP A 24 -18.49 -6.72 -10.78
C ASP A 24 -20.01 -6.75 -10.72
N ARG A 25 -20.62 -5.80 -10.03
CA ARG A 25 -22.07 -5.77 -9.81
C ARG A 25 -22.85 -5.54 -11.10
N GLU A 26 -22.27 -4.83 -12.06
CA GLU A 26 -22.94 -4.42 -13.29
C GLU A 26 -22.79 -5.47 -14.39
N SER A 27 -21.56 -5.95 -14.62
CA SER A 27 -21.27 -6.93 -15.68
C SER A 27 -21.35 -8.38 -15.22
N GLY A 28 -21.23 -8.65 -13.92
CA GLY A 28 -21.09 -10.00 -13.37
C GLY A 28 -19.69 -10.61 -13.58
N GLU A 29 -18.74 -9.86 -14.13
CA GLU A 29 -17.38 -10.36 -14.37
C GLU A 29 -16.63 -10.62 -13.07
N GLU A 30 -15.87 -11.71 -13.02
CA GLU A 30 -14.97 -12.00 -11.92
C GLU A 30 -13.74 -11.06 -11.94
N PHE A 31 -13.29 -10.71 -10.74
CA PHE A 31 -12.08 -9.96 -10.49
C PHE A 31 -10.95 -10.87 -10.02
N ASP A 32 -9.79 -10.78 -10.67
CA ASP A 32 -8.57 -11.43 -10.25
C ASP A 32 -7.73 -10.53 -9.34
N VAL A 33 -7.07 -11.12 -8.34
CA VAL A 33 -6.08 -10.41 -7.52
C VAL A 33 -4.78 -10.28 -8.32
N VAL A 34 -4.48 -9.06 -8.77
CA VAL A 34 -3.30 -8.77 -9.61
C VAL A 34 -2.16 -8.09 -8.86
N GLY A 35 -2.35 -7.74 -7.59
CA GLY A 35 -1.29 -7.13 -6.80
C GLY A 35 -1.65 -6.94 -5.34
N LYS A 36 -0.61 -6.92 -4.49
CA LYS A 36 -0.69 -6.50 -3.10
C LYS A 36 -0.41 -5.02 -3.00
N VAL A 37 -1.32 -4.25 -2.41
CA VAL A 37 -1.05 -2.88 -2.01
C VAL A 37 -0.44 -2.96 -0.61
N LEU A 38 0.86 -2.74 -0.55
CA LEU A 38 1.58 -2.65 0.71
C LEU A 38 1.32 -1.27 1.33
N PRO A 39 1.31 -1.18 2.66
CA PRO A 39 1.59 -2.25 3.60
C PRO A 39 0.38 -3.14 3.92
N LEU A 40 0.62 -4.40 4.27
CA LEU A 40 -0.39 -5.32 4.79
C LEU A 40 -0.35 -5.31 6.32
N ALA A 41 -1.52 -5.43 6.96
CA ALA A 41 -1.60 -5.50 8.42
C ALA A 41 -0.98 -6.81 8.96
N PRO A 42 -0.29 -6.77 10.12
CA PRO A 42 0.01 -5.58 10.89
C PRO A 42 1.21 -4.81 10.30
N SER A 43 1.02 -3.51 10.10
CA SER A 43 2.05 -2.59 9.65
C SER A 43 2.00 -1.33 10.50
N PRO A 44 3.17 -0.73 10.84
CA PRO A 44 3.21 0.55 11.54
C PRO A 44 2.70 1.72 10.68
N SER A 45 2.64 1.54 9.35
CA SER A 45 2.10 2.51 8.40
C SER A 45 0.73 2.08 7.89
N SER A 46 -0.15 3.06 7.71
CA SER A 46 -1.46 2.95 7.04
C SER A 46 -1.46 3.48 5.60
N LEU A 47 -0.34 4.07 5.14
CA LEU A 47 -0.25 4.67 3.81
C LEU A 47 0.21 3.65 2.75
N PRO A 48 -0.41 3.60 1.56
CA PRO A 48 0.06 2.78 0.45
C PRO A 48 1.52 3.08 0.08
N TRP A 49 2.24 2.06 -0.38
CA TRP A 49 3.61 2.16 -0.86
C TRP A 49 3.68 2.85 -2.23
N ALA A 50 3.51 4.17 -2.22
CA ALA A 50 3.53 5.05 -3.39
C ALA A 50 4.52 6.21 -3.15
N VAL A 51 5.11 6.76 -4.21
CA VAL A 51 6.19 7.76 -4.10
C VAL A 51 5.78 8.95 -3.23
N GLU A 52 4.56 9.42 -3.40
CA GLU A 52 3.95 10.51 -2.65
C GLU A 52 3.80 10.23 -1.14
N ASN A 53 3.76 8.96 -0.73
CA ASN A 53 3.61 8.51 0.65
C ASN A 53 4.93 8.11 1.31
N LEU A 54 6.03 8.19 0.57
CA LEU A 54 7.35 7.77 1.02
C LEU A 54 8.29 8.96 1.22
N ARG A 55 9.28 8.77 2.09
CA ARG A 55 10.39 9.69 2.35
C ARG A 55 11.68 8.91 2.48
N LEU A 56 12.80 9.57 2.21
CA LEU A 56 14.12 8.98 2.40
C LEU A 56 14.47 8.92 3.90
N CYS A 57 15.07 7.81 4.33
CA CYS A 57 15.76 7.78 5.61
C CYS A 57 17.01 8.67 5.53
N GLY A 58 17.14 9.65 6.43
CA GLY A 58 18.38 10.44 6.53
C GLY A 58 19.61 9.61 6.95
N CYS A 59 19.40 8.38 7.44
CA CYS A 59 20.43 7.43 7.84
C CYS A 59 21.11 6.70 6.67
N SER A 60 20.37 6.50 5.58
CA SER A 60 20.77 5.81 4.37
C SER A 60 19.91 6.41 3.27
N LEU A 61 20.50 7.26 2.43
CA LEU A 61 19.81 8.03 1.40
C LEU A 61 19.16 7.16 0.30
N GLU A 62 19.16 5.84 0.47
CA GLU A 62 18.63 4.85 -0.46
C GLU A 62 17.40 4.11 0.09
N GLN A 63 17.07 4.25 1.38
CA GLN A 63 15.95 3.53 1.99
C GLN A 63 14.71 4.41 2.10
N LEU A 64 13.60 3.93 1.53
CA LEU A 64 12.29 4.58 1.61
C LEU A 64 11.54 4.12 2.85
N ALA A 65 10.97 5.08 3.59
CA ALA A 65 10.10 4.86 4.72
C ALA A 65 8.77 5.58 4.52
N PRO A 66 7.64 5.04 5.00
CA PRO A 66 6.37 5.74 4.98
C PRO A 66 6.42 7.08 5.74
N LYS A 67 5.63 8.05 5.27
CA LYS A 67 5.57 9.39 5.88
C LYS A 67 4.86 9.41 7.24
N ASP A 68 4.00 8.45 7.50
CA ASP A 68 3.17 8.34 8.70
C ASP A 68 3.82 7.54 9.86
N VAL A 69 5.04 7.05 9.68
CA VAL A 69 5.80 6.37 10.76
C VAL A 69 6.84 7.29 11.38
N ASN A 70 7.01 7.24 12.70
CA ASN A 70 7.99 8.08 13.41
C ASN A 70 9.40 7.49 13.42
N ASP A 71 9.51 6.16 13.40
CA ASP A 71 10.77 5.43 13.45
C ASP A 71 10.95 4.65 12.14
N CYS A 72 12.15 4.69 11.58
CA CYS A 72 12.44 4.06 10.29
C CYS A 72 12.30 2.52 10.42
N PRO A 73 11.51 1.85 9.56
CA PRO A 73 11.32 0.41 9.64
C PRO A 73 12.58 -0.39 9.26
N HIS A 74 13.57 0.23 8.61
CA HIS A 74 14.80 -0.42 8.17
C HIS A 74 15.94 -0.33 9.18
N CYS A 75 16.07 0.80 9.87
CA CYS A 75 17.21 1.05 10.78
C CYS A 75 16.82 1.41 12.22
N GLY A 76 15.52 1.58 12.52
CA GLY A 76 15.00 1.91 13.84
C GLY A 76 15.25 3.33 14.33
N ARG A 77 15.94 4.19 13.56
CA ARG A 77 16.16 5.60 13.96
C ARG A 77 14.89 6.41 13.85
N ARG A 78 14.72 7.35 14.78
CA ARG A 78 13.68 8.37 14.70
C ARG A 78 13.91 9.26 13.49
N LEU A 79 12.87 9.40 12.68
CA LEU A 79 12.86 10.21 11.48
C LEU A 79 12.56 11.68 11.85
N PRO A 80 13.13 12.66 11.14
CA PRO A 80 12.84 14.07 11.36
C PRO A 80 11.37 14.38 11.04
N ALA A 81 10.85 15.49 11.57
CA ALA A 81 9.53 15.97 11.18
C ALA A 81 9.50 16.26 9.67
N ILE A 82 8.38 15.96 9.02
CA ILE A 82 8.13 16.37 7.65
C ILE A 82 7.61 17.81 7.73
N GLU A 83 8.24 18.74 7.01
CA GLU A 83 7.74 20.10 6.93
C GLU A 83 6.34 20.10 6.27
N ALA A 84 5.41 20.85 6.84
CA ALA A 84 4.12 21.09 6.20
C ALA A 84 4.36 22.06 5.03
N GLY A 85 4.40 21.50 3.81
CA GLY A 85 4.43 22.28 2.57
C GLY A 85 3.07 22.86 2.23
#